data_AF-F5YMJ2-F1
#
_entry.id   AF-F5YMJ2-F1
#
_cell.length_a   1.000
_cell.length_b   1.000
_cell.length_c   1.000
_cell.angle_alpha   90.00
_cell.angle_beta   90.00
_cell.angle_gamma   90.00
#
_symmetry.space_group_name_H-M   'P 1'
#
loop_
_entity.id
_entity.type
_entity.pdbx_description
1 polymer ?
#
loop_
_entity_poly.entity_id
_entity_poly.type
_entity_poly.pdbx_seq_one_letter_code
_entity_poly.pdbx_strand_id
1 'polypeptide(L)'
;MLTSFANKNHSPYIDSEAFINFVEKYAQHYANEQPEWARWAKDTSRRIWEEITPLFEAGKCTLLTEQSGTRIYMNRFYLDLLENAYQSPDDSADMIFPNETTLKIKIPLDHLRSINVTTDLVTYLGSPQEGPLPLIKLIFPRGIPDALVLSSMIPRRLMEAAILKIRSFLRKTDNKEYIQNKLIPYHQGKENQLRDVFNRIMVRPLECLSNLEEGEDFSFLFWSSFSGMIKSDFAKRNELENEDLLVLQSLYLIEIINNYYRAKAFKRKERSMAFNDLDILIGQPPYAYSIDSIIKFVNSKGVPLLGLYSDEDLQSWLHNKVTDHKEDELPALLLITGPADAKRYIKKENYYPFSLKLLLDGRPIVRKAVSDRWLSIIKDYQDEPAMEKDEEFERLLKRYVGELTPELMAVLTDKKLFLACDEMERGGIVFDNSRFFSPEGALFPMATLFLVNRKEMLSDARAILPFWYSIPLLISFISFLQKMKNIKGEMAKKKAELGGPKRTAPANKNRDMEIREAGQKLETEIVPPDNDIDNYLAQLENRWNTLLKKQAREDLLTDIQSLVRDRLRQTLRGQRHVMLTKDSLDKLARRIVEENPTLRDLHNQDYLRQYTVLYMVKLLLQVKF
;
A
#
# COMPACT_ATOMS: atom_id res chain seq x y z
N MET A 1 24.74 25.02 58.16
CA MET A 1 25.12 26.37 58.66
C MET A 1 25.38 27.36 57.54
N LEU A 2 26.26 27.05 56.58
CA LEU A 2 26.62 27.97 55.49
C LEU A 2 25.39 28.45 54.67
N THR A 3 24.49 27.54 54.31
CA THR A 3 23.19 27.87 53.66
C THR A 3 22.30 28.75 54.54
N SER A 4 22.26 28.50 55.85
CA SER A 4 21.45 29.30 56.79
C SER A 4 21.99 30.73 56.93
N PHE A 5 23.31 30.90 56.94
CA PHE A 5 23.95 32.21 56.95
C PHE A 5 23.73 32.96 55.63
N ALA A 6 23.85 32.27 54.49
CA ALA A 6 23.54 32.83 53.17
C ALA A 6 22.08 33.31 53.08
N ASN A 7 21.14 32.49 53.55
CA ASN A 7 19.71 32.81 53.56
C ASN A 7 19.41 34.01 54.47
N LYS A 8 20.05 34.11 55.64
CA LYS A 8 19.90 35.25 56.55
C LYS A 8 20.38 36.58 55.92
N ASN A 9 21.41 36.52 55.07
CA ASN A 9 21.98 37.68 54.42
C ASN A 9 21.41 37.95 53.02
N HIS A 10 20.47 37.12 52.53
CA HIS A 10 19.88 37.19 51.20
C HIS A 10 20.92 37.30 50.06
N SER A 11 22.08 36.65 50.22
CA SER A 11 23.21 36.79 49.30
C SER A 11 23.92 35.45 49.05
N PRO A 12 24.27 35.12 47.79
CA PRO A 12 25.12 33.98 47.47
C PRO A 12 26.59 34.22 47.84
N TYR A 13 26.97 35.48 48.08
CA TYR A 13 28.32 35.86 48.51
C TYR A 13 28.39 35.93 50.03
N ILE A 14 29.29 35.14 50.60
CA ILE A 14 29.55 35.07 52.03
C ILE A 14 30.97 35.58 52.28
N ASP A 15 31.10 36.59 53.12
CA ASP A 15 32.40 37.01 53.63
C ASP A 15 32.95 35.95 54.61
N SER A 16 34.15 35.44 54.34
CA SER A 16 34.69 34.30 55.09
C SER A 16 34.99 34.66 56.55
N GLU A 17 35.50 35.87 56.83
CA GLU A 17 35.77 36.32 58.20
C GLU A 17 34.48 36.55 58.98
N ALA A 18 33.47 37.19 58.36
CA ALA A 18 32.16 37.37 58.97
C ALA A 18 31.48 36.03 59.30
N PHE A 19 31.62 35.04 58.42
CA PHE A 19 31.08 33.71 58.64
C PHE A 19 31.80 32.95 59.77
N ILE A 20 33.13 33.00 59.81
CA ILE A 20 33.92 32.38 60.89
C ILE A 20 33.53 32.98 62.24
N ASN A 21 33.46 34.31 62.33
CA ASN A 21 33.03 35.04 63.53
C ASN A 21 31.60 34.69 63.96
N PHE A 22 30.70 34.48 63.00
CA PHE A 22 29.33 34.04 63.26
C PHE A 22 29.30 32.64 63.88
N VAL A 23 30.03 31.68 63.29
CA VAL A 23 30.10 30.29 63.78
C VAL A 23 30.75 30.23 65.15
N GLU A 24 31.82 31.00 65.40
CA GLU A 24 32.50 31.04 66.70
C GLU A 24 31.56 31.53 67.81
N LYS A 25 30.87 32.65 67.59
CA LYS A 25 29.89 33.19 68.55
C LYS A 25 28.71 32.26 68.78
N TYR A 26 28.20 31.64 67.70
CA TYR A 26 27.12 30.66 67.79
C TYR A 26 27.56 29.44 68.59
N ALA A 27 28.76 28.92 68.32
CA ALA A 27 29.31 27.78 69.04
C ALA A 27 29.57 28.08 70.53
N GLN A 28 30.11 29.25 70.87
CA GLN A 28 30.34 29.65 72.26
C GLN A 28 29.02 29.78 73.06
N HIS A 29 27.94 30.25 72.42
CA HIS A 29 26.64 30.39 73.06
C HIS A 29 25.96 29.04 73.34
N TYR A 30 26.06 28.08 72.41
CA TYR A 30 25.35 26.79 72.51
C TYR A 30 26.22 25.61 72.98
N ALA A 31 27.53 25.81 73.18
CA ALA A 31 28.45 24.75 73.62
C ALA A 31 28.07 24.12 74.98
N ASN A 32 27.41 24.88 75.85
CA ASN A 32 26.98 24.39 77.18
C ASN A 32 25.72 23.52 77.11
N GLU A 33 24.83 23.78 76.14
CA GLU A 33 23.56 23.05 75.98
C GLU A 33 23.71 21.84 75.05
N GLN A 34 24.62 21.93 74.08
CA GLN A 34 24.84 20.92 73.06
C GLN A 34 26.36 20.69 72.89
N PRO A 35 26.90 19.57 73.43
CA PRO A 35 28.35 19.28 73.45
C PRO A 35 29.00 19.26 72.07
N GLU A 36 28.22 18.98 71.02
CA GLU A 36 28.68 18.96 69.63
C GLU A 36 29.18 20.31 69.12
N TRP A 37 28.78 21.42 69.75
CA TRP A 37 29.24 22.77 69.42
C TRP A 37 30.54 23.17 70.12
N ALA A 38 30.92 22.51 71.22
CA ALA A 38 32.15 22.82 71.95
C ALA A 38 33.40 22.69 71.05
N ARG A 39 33.34 21.79 70.05
CA ARG A 39 34.39 21.60 69.04
C ARG A 39 34.52 22.79 68.09
N TRP A 40 33.48 23.61 67.92
CA TRP A 40 33.50 24.77 67.03
C TRP A 40 33.87 26.06 67.77
N ALA A 41 33.90 26.05 69.11
CA ALA A 41 34.25 27.20 69.94
C ALA A 41 35.77 27.42 70.13
N LYS A 42 36.61 26.46 69.70
CA LYS A 42 38.08 26.54 69.70
C LYS A 42 38.62 26.24 68.30
N ASP A 43 39.60 27.03 67.85
CA ASP A 43 40.21 26.91 66.51
C ASP A 43 39.20 26.92 65.34
N THR A 44 38.15 27.74 65.47
CA THR A 44 37.00 27.79 64.55
C THR A 44 37.42 28.00 63.08
N SER A 45 38.37 28.92 62.83
CA SER A 45 38.83 29.24 61.48
C SER A 45 39.41 28.01 60.76
N ARG A 46 40.37 27.31 61.39
CA ARG A 46 41.02 26.13 60.81
C ARG A 46 40.02 25.03 60.50
N ARG A 47 39.11 24.74 61.42
CA ARG A 47 38.10 23.68 61.26
C ARG A 47 37.08 24.00 60.17
N ILE A 48 36.67 25.26 60.06
CA ILE A 48 35.80 25.70 58.97
C ILE A 48 36.46 25.47 57.61
N TRP A 49 37.74 25.82 57.46
CA TRP A 49 38.45 25.57 56.20
C TRP A 49 38.65 24.07 55.91
N GLU A 50 38.96 23.26 56.93
CA GLU A 50 39.04 21.79 56.79
C GLU A 50 37.70 21.18 56.28
N GLU A 51 36.56 21.67 56.78
CA GLU A 51 35.22 21.15 56.42
C GLU A 51 34.64 21.76 55.13
N ILE A 52 35.05 22.97 54.75
CA ILE A 52 34.63 23.60 53.49
C ILE A 52 35.44 23.09 52.29
N THR A 53 36.69 22.65 52.50
CA THR A 53 37.55 22.16 51.40
C THR A 53 36.87 21.05 50.57
N PRO A 54 36.28 20.00 51.17
CA PRO A 54 35.51 19.00 50.42
C PRO A 54 34.32 19.58 49.63
N LEU A 55 33.73 20.70 50.08
CA LEU A 55 32.62 21.38 49.38
C LEU A 55 33.09 22.14 48.14
N PHE A 56 34.32 22.66 48.16
CA PHE A 56 34.97 23.23 46.98
C PHE A 56 35.32 22.16 45.96
N GLU A 57 35.91 21.04 46.40
CA GLU A 57 36.23 19.90 45.54
C GLU A 57 34.97 19.31 44.89
N ALA A 58 33.85 19.27 45.62
CA ALA A 58 32.56 18.85 45.11
C ALA A 58 31.85 19.92 44.24
N GLY A 59 32.44 21.10 44.02
CA GLY A 59 31.88 22.18 43.20
C GLY A 59 30.61 22.81 43.78
N LYS A 60 30.32 22.65 45.07
CA LYS A 60 29.13 23.23 45.73
C LYS A 60 29.31 24.72 46.05
N CYS A 61 30.54 25.11 46.34
CA CYS A 61 30.95 26.49 46.57
C CYS A 61 32.18 26.81 45.72
N THR A 62 32.46 28.09 45.51
CA THR A 62 33.70 28.57 44.90
C THR A 62 34.34 29.64 45.78
N LEU A 63 35.67 29.64 45.81
CA LEU A 63 36.43 30.63 46.56
C LEU A 63 36.77 31.80 45.64
N LEU A 64 36.41 33.01 46.04
CA LEU A 64 36.73 34.25 45.35
C LEU A 64 37.68 35.06 46.23
N THR A 65 38.94 35.17 45.81
CA THR A 65 39.95 35.98 46.51
C THR A 65 40.08 37.32 45.80
N GLU A 66 39.61 38.39 46.45
CA GLU A 66 39.72 39.76 45.95
C GLU A 66 40.70 40.57 46.82
N GLN A 67 41.12 41.75 46.36
CA GLN A 67 42.01 42.64 47.13
C GLN A 67 41.40 43.08 48.49
N SER A 68 40.08 43.01 48.61
CA SER A 68 39.31 43.35 49.81
C SER A 68 39.08 42.19 50.79
N GLY A 69 39.52 40.98 50.48
CA GLY A 69 39.33 39.80 51.33
C GLY A 69 38.88 38.55 50.57
N THR A 70 38.70 37.46 51.31
CA THR A 70 38.28 36.16 50.76
C THR A 70 36.77 35.97 50.93
N ARG A 71 36.06 35.70 49.82
CA ARG A 71 34.63 35.44 49.79
C ARG A 71 34.34 34.03 49.31
N ILE A 72 33.27 33.45 49.82
CA ILE A 72 32.73 32.16 49.41
C ILE A 72 31.47 32.43 48.57
N TYR A 73 31.46 31.96 47.33
CA TYR A 73 30.29 32.00 46.46
C TYR A 73 29.55 30.66 46.48
N MET A 74 28.24 30.72 46.69
CA MET A 74 27.35 29.56 46.76
C MET A 74 26.74 29.27 45.38
N ASN A 75 27.30 28.27 44.67
CA ASN A 75 26.91 27.96 43.28
C ASN A 75 25.42 27.60 43.13
N ARG A 76 24.82 26.96 44.15
CA ARG A 76 23.42 26.52 44.15
C ARG A 76 22.45 27.42 44.92
N PHE A 77 22.90 28.57 45.42
CA PHE A 77 22.10 29.41 46.32
C PHE A 77 20.69 29.70 45.81
N TYR A 78 20.57 30.19 44.57
CA TYR A 78 19.27 30.54 43.98
C TYR A 78 18.39 29.31 43.72
N LEU A 79 19.00 28.16 43.38
CA LEU A 79 18.29 26.90 43.18
C LEU A 79 17.71 26.40 44.49
N ASP A 80 18.56 26.28 45.51
CA ASP A 80 18.14 25.78 46.82
C ASP A 80 17.10 26.72 47.44
N LEU A 81 17.21 28.05 47.24
CA LEU A 81 16.23 29.02 47.70
C LEU A 81 14.85 28.82 47.04
N LEU A 82 14.81 28.61 45.72
CA LEU A 82 13.55 28.34 45.01
C LEU A 82 12.99 26.96 45.34
N GLU A 83 13.83 25.92 45.42
CA GLU A 83 13.41 24.58 45.84
C GLU A 83 12.72 24.62 47.21
N ASN A 84 13.29 25.36 48.17
CA ASN A 84 12.70 25.59 49.48
C ASN A 84 11.39 26.38 49.39
N ALA A 85 11.32 27.41 48.55
CA ALA A 85 10.09 28.20 48.37
C ALA A 85 8.91 27.38 47.81
N TYR A 86 9.19 26.26 47.12
CA TYR A 86 8.20 25.35 46.55
C TYR A 86 8.11 23.98 47.24
N GLN A 87 8.78 23.79 48.38
CA GLN A 87 8.86 22.49 49.06
C GLN A 87 7.50 22.02 49.58
N SER A 88 6.73 22.95 50.16
CA SER A 88 5.36 22.72 50.62
C SER A 88 4.38 23.59 49.82
N PRO A 89 3.83 23.08 48.70
CA PRO A 89 2.95 23.86 47.84
C PRO A 89 1.58 24.15 48.48
N ASP A 90 1.15 23.37 49.48
CA ASP A 90 -0.04 23.69 50.28
C ASP A 90 0.18 24.91 51.18
N ASP A 91 1.33 25.00 51.85
CA ASP A 91 1.66 26.12 52.75
C ASP A 91 1.85 27.44 52.01
N SER A 92 2.25 27.37 50.74
CA SER A 92 2.45 28.53 49.85
C SER A 92 1.25 28.82 48.95
N ALA A 93 0.12 28.11 49.12
CA ALA A 93 -1.07 28.28 48.29
C ALA A 93 -1.75 29.66 48.46
N ASP A 94 -1.56 30.30 49.61
CA ASP A 94 -2.14 31.63 49.90
C ASP A 94 -1.24 32.81 49.50
N MET A 95 -0.05 32.54 48.95
CA MET A 95 0.92 33.57 48.55
C MET A 95 1.00 33.70 47.02
N ILE A 96 1.46 34.84 46.50
CA ILE A 96 1.84 34.95 45.09
C ILE A 96 3.01 34.01 44.77
N PHE A 97 3.22 33.70 43.48
CA PHE A 97 4.41 32.94 43.11
C PHE A 97 5.69 33.71 43.51
N PRO A 98 6.73 33.02 44.02
CA PRO A 98 8.00 33.62 44.37
C PRO A 98 8.58 34.47 43.24
N ASN A 99 9.13 35.63 43.57
CA ASN A 99 9.85 36.51 42.65
C ASN A 99 11.00 37.23 43.38
N GLU A 100 11.77 38.02 42.65
CA GLU A 100 12.93 38.73 43.22
C GLU A 100 12.54 39.65 44.39
N THR A 101 11.36 40.28 44.30
CA THR A 101 10.83 41.18 45.33
C THR A 101 10.39 40.43 46.58
N THR A 102 9.64 39.33 46.44
CA THR A 102 9.15 38.54 47.59
C THR A 102 10.28 37.80 48.30
N LEU A 103 11.26 37.30 47.54
CA LEU A 103 12.44 36.63 48.07
C LEU A 103 13.52 37.61 48.57
N LYS A 104 13.37 38.91 48.28
CA LYS A 104 14.34 39.98 48.60
C LYS A 104 15.74 39.68 48.06
N ILE A 105 15.81 39.16 46.83
CA ILE A 105 17.05 38.81 46.13
C ILE A 105 17.15 39.60 44.82
N LYS A 106 18.35 39.63 44.25
CA LYS A 106 18.56 40.01 42.84
C LYS A 106 19.34 38.89 42.16
N ILE A 107 18.80 38.38 41.06
CA ILE A 107 19.44 37.31 40.29
C ILE A 107 20.08 37.95 39.05
N PRO A 108 21.36 37.65 38.78
CA PRO A 108 22.02 38.07 37.54
C PRO A 108 21.26 37.60 36.29
N LEU A 109 21.16 38.46 35.26
CA LEU A 109 20.37 38.19 34.05
C LEU A 109 20.94 37.03 33.23
N ASP A 110 22.25 36.80 33.28
CA ASP A 110 22.96 35.68 32.68
C ASP A 110 22.59 34.33 33.30
N HIS A 111 22.04 34.32 34.52
CA HIS A 111 21.54 33.11 35.18
C HIS A 111 20.04 32.87 34.93
N LEU A 112 19.33 33.81 34.30
CA LEU A 112 17.88 33.78 34.14
C LEU A 112 17.45 33.64 32.69
N ARG A 113 16.52 32.72 32.46
CA ARG A 113 15.76 32.67 31.22
C ARG A 113 14.41 33.35 31.38
N SER A 114 14.18 34.44 30.65
CA SER A 114 12.87 35.10 30.63
C SER A 114 11.93 34.40 29.63
N ILE A 115 10.72 34.08 30.06
CA ILE A 115 9.67 33.47 29.23
C ILE A 115 8.39 34.30 29.40
N ASN A 116 7.88 34.86 28.31
CA ASN A 116 6.56 35.47 28.34
C ASN A 116 5.48 34.39 28.37
N VAL A 117 4.59 34.45 29.37
CA VAL A 117 3.56 33.44 29.62
C VAL A 117 2.57 33.34 28.45
N THR A 118 2.23 34.46 27.79
CA THR A 118 1.21 34.46 26.74
C THR A 118 1.76 34.12 25.36
N THR A 119 3.01 34.47 25.06
CA THR A 119 3.60 34.28 23.72
C THR A 119 4.55 33.10 23.62
N ASP A 120 5.37 32.86 24.64
CA ASP A 120 6.55 32.00 24.51
C ASP A 120 6.39 30.67 25.24
N LEU A 121 5.53 30.62 26.27
CA LEU A 121 5.35 29.43 27.11
C LEU A 121 4.87 28.22 26.30
N VAL A 122 3.97 28.41 25.34
CA VAL A 122 3.48 27.32 24.47
C VAL A 122 4.62 26.69 23.67
N THR A 123 5.51 27.52 23.11
CA THR A 123 6.69 27.06 22.36
C THR A 123 7.65 26.32 23.29
N TYR A 124 7.87 26.83 24.50
CA TYR A 124 8.70 26.17 25.52
C TYR A 124 8.13 24.79 25.93
N LEU A 125 6.81 24.65 26.03
CA LEU A 125 6.16 23.36 26.34
C LEU A 125 6.27 22.34 25.19
N GLY A 126 6.27 22.80 23.94
CA GLY A 126 6.42 21.95 22.75
C GLY A 126 7.84 21.44 22.54
N SER A 127 8.83 22.25 22.89
CA SER A 127 10.24 21.91 22.79
C SER A 127 10.98 22.51 23.98
N PRO A 128 10.96 21.84 25.15
CA PRO A 128 11.70 22.30 26.31
C PRO A 128 13.17 22.31 25.93
N GLN A 129 13.71 23.51 25.71
CA GLN A 129 15.12 23.65 25.38
C GLN A 129 15.91 23.26 26.62
N GLU A 130 16.58 22.11 26.59
CA GLU A 130 17.57 21.68 27.56
C GLU A 130 18.72 22.71 27.55
N GLY A 131 18.51 23.80 28.30
CA GLY A 131 19.48 24.86 28.46
C GLY A 131 20.25 24.67 29.77
N PRO A 132 21.48 25.20 29.86
CA PRO A 132 22.28 25.19 31.08
C PRO A 132 21.70 26.07 32.19
N LEU A 133 20.64 26.85 31.89
CA LEU A 133 20.00 27.78 32.81
C LEU A 133 18.78 27.14 33.46
N PRO A 134 18.89 26.63 34.70
CA PRO A 134 17.79 26.01 35.43
C PRO A 134 16.74 27.01 35.94
N LEU A 135 17.04 28.31 35.97
CA LEU A 135 16.16 29.35 36.50
C LEU A 135 15.36 30.03 35.38
N ILE A 136 14.05 30.10 35.56
CA ILE A 136 13.12 30.70 34.62
C ILE A 136 12.37 31.84 35.29
N LYS A 137 12.32 32.98 34.62
CA LYS A 137 11.51 34.15 34.97
C LYS A 137 10.28 34.18 34.06
N LEU A 138 9.12 33.85 34.61
CA LEU A 138 7.84 33.94 33.94
C LEU A 138 7.33 35.38 33.97
N ILE A 139 7.15 35.96 32.79
CA ILE A 139 6.67 37.33 32.62
C ILE A 139 5.18 37.28 32.29
N PHE A 140 4.37 37.84 33.19
CA PHE A 140 2.92 37.96 33.04
C PHE A 140 2.54 39.29 32.37
N PRO A 141 1.28 39.45 31.89
CA PRO A 141 0.78 40.72 31.38
C PRO A 141 0.86 41.87 32.39
N ARG A 142 0.81 43.12 31.88
CA ARG A 142 0.97 44.34 32.68
C ARG A 142 0.07 44.34 33.92
N GLY A 143 0.65 44.72 35.06
CA GLY A 143 -0.04 44.79 36.35
C GLY A 143 0.04 43.51 37.18
N ILE A 144 0.60 42.42 36.62
CA ILE A 144 0.80 41.16 37.34
C ILE A 144 2.30 40.95 37.59
N PRO A 145 2.72 40.62 38.84
CA PRO A 145 4.12 40.38 39.13
C PRO A 145 4.65 39.17 38.35
N ASP A 146 5.95 39.20 38.06
CA ASP A 146 6.70 38.06 37.54
C ASP A 146 6.73 36.90 38.55
N ALA A 147 7.12 35.72 38.07
CA ALA A 147 7.38 34.55 38.90
C ALA A 147 8.72 33.90 38.55
N LEU A 148 9.42 33.42 39.55
CA LEU A 148 10.64 32.64 39.43
C LEU A 148 10.33 31.17 39.64
N VAL A 149 10.66 30.34 38.66
CA VAL A 149 10.43 28.89 38.69
C VAL A 149 11.68 28.15 38.21
N LEU A 150 11.76 26.87 38.54
CA LEU A 150 12.78 25.99 37.96
C LEU A 150 12.29 25.43 36.63
N SER A 151 13.21 25.23 35.69
CA SER A 151 12.92 24.59 34.39
C SER A 151 12.27 23.21 34.54
N SER A 152 12.73 22.43 35.54
CA SER A 152 12.20 21.11 35.90
C SER A 152 10.76 21.12 36.44
N MET A 153 10.24 22.28 36.85
CA MET A 153 8.87 22.39 37.37
C MET A 153 7.82 22.52 36.26
N ILE A 154 8.22 22.93 35.06
CA ILE A 154 7.30 23.16 33.94
C ILE A 154 7.10 21.85 33.15
N PRO A 155 5.85 21.47 32.81
CA PRO A 155 4.59 22.09 33.21
C PRO A 155 4.06 21.61 34.57
N ARG A 156 4.40 20.38 34.97
CA ARG A 156 3.60 19.62 35.95
C ARG A 156 3.57 20.27 37.34
N ARG A 157 4.72 20.45 37.99
CA ARG A 157 4.77 21.04 39.35
C ARG A 157 4.27 22.49 39.38
N LEU A 158 4.50 23.24 38.31
CA LEU A 158 3.98 24.60 38.17
C LEU A 158 2.43 24.61 38.15
N MET A 159 1.82 23.66 37.43
CA MET A 159 0.37 23.51 37.40
C MET A 159 -0.21 23.01 38.72
N GLU A 160 0.47 22.09 39.40
CA GLU A 160 0.08 21.65 40.74
C GLU A 160 0.00 22.85 41.69
N ALA A 161 1.03 23.70 41.71
CA ALA A 161 1.03 24.92 42.50
C ALA A 161 -0.10 25.90 42.07
N ALA A 162 -0.35 26.08 40.77
CA ALA A 162 -1.42 26.94 40.28
C ALA A 162 -2.80 26.43 40.72
N ILE A 163 -3.08 25.13 40.61
CA ILE A 163 -4.37 24.54 41.01
C ILE A 163 -4.55 24.64 42.54
N LEU A 164 -3.49 24.44 43.33
CA LEU A 164 -3.55 24.59 44.78
C LEU A 164 -3.87 26.03 45.21
N LYS A 165 -3.30 27.03 44.53
CA LYS A 165 -3.65 28.45 44.69
C LYS A 165 -5.11 28.73 44.32
N ILE A 166 -5.61 28.15 43.23
CA ILE A 166 -7.04 28.23 42.88
C ILE A 166 -7.93 27.57 43.96
N ARG A 167 -7.53 26.42 44.49
CA ARG A 167 -8.27 25.76 45.59
C ARG A 167 -8.32 26.64 46.84
N SER A 168 -7.21 27.28 47.20
CA SER A 168 -7.17 28.26 48.31
C SER A 168 -8.19 29.38 48.07
N PHE A 169 -8.19 29.98 46.89
CA PHE A 169 -9.14 31.03 46.52
C PHE A 169 -10.60 30.57 46.61
N LEU A 170 -10.91 29.35 46.15
CA LEU A 170 -12.25 28.77 46.23
C LEU A 170 -12.70 28.43 47.65
N ARG A 171 -11.77 28.22 48.60
CA ARG A 171 -12.07 28.01 50.02
C ARG A 171 -12.47 29.31 50.72
N LYS A 172 -12.11 30.46 50.19
CA LYS A 172 -12.43 31.78 50.77
C LYS A 172 -13.86 32.22 50.39
N THR A 173 -14.54 32.86 51.35
CA THR A 173 -15.72 33.75 51.16
C THR A 173 -16.68 33.39 50.02
N ASP A 174 -17.47 32.31 50.14
CA ASP A 174 -18.50 31.87 49.18
C ASP A 174 -18.07 31.83 47.68
N ASN A 175 -16.77 31.93 47.39
CA ASN A 175 -16.25 32.08 46.04
C ASN A 175 -16.62 30.87 45.19
N LYS A 176 -16.54 29.67 45.79
CA LYS A 176 -16.98 28.43 45.14
C LYS A 176 -18.43 28.54 44.66
N GLU A 177 -19.37 28.90 45.53
CA GLU A 177 -20.79 28.95 45.20
C GLU A 177 -21.09 30.05 44.19
N TYR A 178 -20.49 31.23 44.38
CA TYR A 178 -20.59 32.35 43.45
C TYR A 178 -20.13 31.99 42.03
N ILE A 179 -18.92 31.41 41.90
CA ILE A 179 -18.35 31.06 40.60
C ILE A 179 -19.13 29.90 39.98
N GLN A 180 -19.48 28.89 40.77
CA GLN A 180 -20.28 27.77 40.28
C GLN A 180 -21.61 28.25 39.70
N ASN A 181 -22.34 29.13 40.40
CA ASN A 181 -23.61 29.69 39.93
C ASN A 181 -23.44 30.52 38.64
N LYS A 182 -22.36 31.29 38.53
CA LYS A 182 -22.05 32.03 37.29
C LYS A 182 -21.65 31.15 36.12
N LEU A 183 -21.12 29.95 36.37
CA LEU A 183 -20.70 29.03 35.31
C LEU A 183 -21.83 28.13 34.78
N ILE A 184 -22.93 27.96 35.52
CA ILE A 184 -24.09 27.15 35.07
C ILE A 184 -24.55 27.49 33.65
N PRO A 185 -24.71 28.78 33.25
CA PRO A 185 -25.16 29.12 31.90
C PRO A 185 -24.22 28.65 30.78
N TYR A 186 -22.93 28.48 31.06
CA TYR A 186 -21.93 28.02 30.09
C TYR A 186 -21.88 26.48 29.96
N HIS A 187 -22.52 25.77 30.88
CA HIS A 187 -22.48 24.30 30.99
C HIS A 187 -23.89 23.69 31.08
N GLN A 188 -24.84 24.22 30.31
CA GLN A 188 -26.22 23.74 30.29
C GLN A 188 -26.30 22.24 30.01
N GLY A 189 -27.02 21.50 30.84
CA GLY A 189 -27.16 20.04 30.76
C GLY A 189 -25.96 19.26 31.33
N LYS A 190 -24.95 19.94 31.88
CA LYS A 190 -23.76 19.34 32.52
C LYS A 190 -23.54 19.86 33.94
N GLU A 191 -24.60 20.28 34.62
CA GLU A 191 -24.55 20.89 35.96
C GLU A 191 -23.97 19.93 37.01
N ASN A 192 -24.27 18.63 36.89
CA ASN A 192 -23.69 17.60 37.76
C ASN A 192 -22.17 17.50 37.57
N GLN A 193 -21.69 17.47 36.32
CA GLN A 193 -20.25 17.43 36.02
C GLN A 193 -19.53 18.69 36.52
N LEU A 194 -20.18 19.86 36.40
CA LEU A 194 -19.69 21.12 36.95
C LEU A 194 -19.51 21.03 38.47
N ARG A 195 -20.54 20.58 39.19
CA ARG A 195 -20.50 20.38 40.65
C ARG A 195 -19.40 19.38 41.05
N ASP A 196 -19.26 18.30 40.29
CA ASP A 196 -18.27 17.26 40.55
C ASP A 196 -16.83 17.77 40.38
N VAL A 197 -16.56 18.59 39.35
CA VAL A 197 -15.23 19.22 39.17
C VAL A 197 -14.92 20.19 40.30
N PHE A 198 -15.87 21.04 40.72
CA PHE A 198 -15.67 21.91 41.89
C PHE A 198 -15.37 21.09 43.15
N ASN A 199 -16.11 20.01 43.38
CA ASN A 199 -15.83 19.12 44.51
C ASN A 199 -14.46 18.45 44.38
N ARG A 200 -14.05 18.05 43.18
CA ARG A 200 -12.74 17.46 42.92
C ARG A 200 -11.61 18.46 43.18
N ILE A 201 -11.71 19.71 42.76
CA ILE A 201 -10.72 20.75 43.08
C ILE A 201 -10.57 20.91 44.61
N MET A 202 -11.66 20.82 45.35
CA MET A 202 -11.65 20.99 46.81
C MET A 202 -11.05 19.80 47.56
N VAL A 203 -11.34 18.57 47.12
CA VAL A 203 -10.96 17.33 47.82
C VAL A 203 -9.65 16.74 47.26
N ARG A 204 -9.49 16.70 45.94
CA ARG A 204 -8.36 16.07 45.23
C ARG A 204 -7.88 16.95 44.05
N PRO A 205 -7.32 18.14 44.32
CA PRO A 205 -6.93 19.09 43.27
C PRO A 205 -5.93 18.53 42.25
N LEU A 206 -5.03 17.65 42.67
CA LEU A 206 -4.00 17.10 41.80
C LEU A 206 -4.57 16.10 40.77
N GLU A 207 -5.72 15.46 41.06
CA GLU A 207 -6.45 14.65 40.07
C GLU A 207 -7.11 15.50 38.99
N CYS A 208 -7.30 16.81 39.21
CA CYS A 208 -7.77 17.69 38.14
C CYS A 208 -6.71 17.91 37.05
N LEU A 209 -5.43 17.67 37.37
CA LEU A 209 -4.34 17.83 36.42
C LEU A 209 -4.36 16.75 35.34
N SER A 210 -4.61 15.49 35.69
CA SER A 210 -4.68 14.40 34.70
C SER A 210 -5.78 14.66 33.66
N ASN A 211 -6.95 15.12 34.09
CA ASN A 211 -8.04 15.48 33.18
C ASN A 211 -7.67 16.62 32.23
N LEU A 212 -6.88 17.58 32.72
CA LEU A 212 -6.37 18.69 31.90
C LEU A 212 -5.32 18.19 30.90
N GLU A 213 -4.41 17.30 31.32
CA GLU A 213 -3.39 16.69 30.46
C GLU A 213 -3.97 15.78 29.36
N GLU A 214 -5.09 15.11 29.65
CA GLU A 214 -5.86 14.34 28.68
C GLU A 214 -6.54 15.22 27.62
N GLY A 215 -6.81 16.49 27.95
CA GLY A 215 -7.44 17.45 27.04
C GLY A 215 -8.91 17.14 26.74
N GLU A 216 -9.61 16.51 27.69
CA GLU A 216 -11.02 16.13 27.59
C GLU A 216 -11.92 17.34 27.26
N ASP A 217 -12.96 17.14 26.44
CA ASP A 217 -13.86 18.21 26.00
C ASP A 217 -14.46 19.01 27.16
N PHE A 218 -14.94 18.32 28.20
CA PHE A 218 -15.53 19.00 29.37
C PHE A 218 -14.47 19.74 30.19
N SER A 219 -13.33 19.11 30.48
CA SER A 219 -12.24 19.73 31.24
C SER A 219 -11.73 21.00 30.57
N PHE A 220 -11.54 20.96 29.25
CA PHE A 220 -11.14 22.13 28.46
C PHE A 220 -12.13 23.28 28.57
N LEU A 221 -13.43 23.00 28.38
CA LEU A 221 -14.50 24.01 28.46
C LEU A 221 -14.62 24.58 29.87
N PHE A 222 -14.52 23.72 30.90
CA PHE A 222 -14.53 24.14 32.29
C PHE A 222 -13.40 25.13 32.57
N TRP A 223 -12.15 24.77 32.31
CA TRP A 223 -11.01 25.63 32.62
C TRP A 223 -10.98 26.92 31.79
N SER A 224 -11.45 26.88 30.54
CA SER A 224 -11.57 28.07 29.70
C SER A 224 -12.63 29.04 30.22
N SER A 225 -13.83 28.54 30.52
CA SER A 225 -14.92 29.36 31.08
C SER A 225 -14.61 29.88 32.48
N PHE A 226 -14.03 29.04 33.34
CA PHE A 226 -13.57 29.42 34.68
C PHE A 226 -12.53 30.54 34.63
N SER A 227 -11.50 30.38 33.80
CA SER A 227 -10.43 31.38 33.66
C SER A 227 -10.94 32.69 33.06
N GLY A 228 -11.74 32.61 31.99
CA GLY A 228 -12.30 33.80 31.34
C GLY A 228 -13.23 34.59 32.27
N MET A 229 -14.11 33.90 32.99
CA MET A 229 -15.06 34.53 33.92
C MET A 229 -14.34 35.30 35.03
N ILE A 230 -13.41 34.66 35.73
CA ILE A 230 -12.72 35.26 36.88
C ILE A 230 -11.82 36.43 36.44
N LYS A 231 -11.08 36.27 35.32
CA LYS A 231 -10.29 37.37 34.76
C LYS A 231 -11.16 38.57 34.39
N SER A 232 -12.34 38.32 33.82
CA SER A 232 -13.29 39.39 33.47
C SER A 232 -13.85 40.13 34.70
N ASP A 233 -13.99 39.45 35.83
CA ASP A 233 -14.44 40.07 37.07
C ASP A 233 -13.33 40.90 37.73
N PHE A 234 -12.09 40.42 37.72
CA PHE A 234 -10.95 41.20 38.21
C PHE A 234 -10.61 42.40 37.33
N ALA A 235 -10.81 42.31 36.01
CA ALA A 235 -10.58 43.44 35.09
C ALA A 235 -11.48 44.66 35.38
N LYS A 236 -12.58 44.49 36.13
CA LYS A 236 -13.48 45.57 36.54
C LYS A 236 -13.01 46.31 37.80
N ARG A 237 -11.99 45.80 38.49
CA ARG A 237 -11.44 46.40 39.73
C ARG A 237 -10.30 47.34 39.38
N ASN A 238 -10.22 48.49 40.07
CA ASN A 238 -9.16 49.47 39.86
C ASN A 238 -7.86 49.11 40.58
N GLU A 239 -7.96 48.46 41.74
CA GLU A 239 -6.84 48.01 42.56
C GLU A 239 -6.96 46.51 42.78
N LEU A 240 -5.83 45.80 42.66
CA LEU A 240 -5.73 44.36 42.83
C LEU A 240 -4.91 44.06 44.07
N GLU A 241 -5.47 43.27 44.97
CA GLU A 241 -4.76 42.80 46.16
C GLU A 241 -3.82 41.63 45.81
N ASN A 242 -2.91 41.28 46.73
CA ASN A 242 -2.04 40.10 46.56
C ASN A 242 -2.85 38.80 46.34
N GLU A 243 -4.06 38.72 46.93
CA GLU A 243 -4.99 37.61 46.72
C GLU A 243 -5.56 37.58 45.28
N ASP A 244 -5.80 38.74 44.68
CA ASP A 244 -6.25 38.81 43.30
C ASP A 244 -5.09 38.46 42.35
N LEU A 245 -3.87 38.94 42.66
CA LEU A 245 -2.67 38.70 41.86
C LEU A 245 -2.28 37.21 41.82
N LEU A 246 -2.37 36.48 42.94
CA LEU A 246 -2.04 35.04 42.96
C LEU A 246 -3.01 34.23 42.09
N VAL A 247 -4.30 34.62 42.09
CA VAL A 247 -5.33 33.97 41.27
C VAL A 247 -5.07 34.28 39.81
N LEU A 248 -4.82 35.54 39.45
CA LEU A 248 -4.53 35.94 38.08
C LEU A 248 -3.30 35.21 37.52
N GLN A 249 -2.19 35.14 38.25
CA GLN A 249 -1.00 34.36 37.83
C GLN A 249 -1.37 32.91 37.54
N SER A 250 -2.12 32.27 38.45
CA SER A 250 -2.55 30.87 38.31
C SER A 250 -3.46 30.66 37.10
N LEU A 251 -4.41 31.57 36.86
CA LEU A 251 -5.33 31.50 35.72
C LEU A 251 -4.64 31.69 34.37
N TYR A 252 -3.60 32.52 34.28
CA TYR A 252 -2.81 32.63 33.05
C TYR A 252 -2.06 31.34 32.73
N LEU A 253 -1.46 30.71 33.74
CA LEU A 253 -0.78 29.43 33.57
C LEU A 253 -1.75 28.31 33.17
N ILE A 254 -2.88 28.20 33.89
CA ILE A 254 -3.90 27.19 33.62
C ILE A 254 -4.46 27.35 32.22
N GLU A 255 -4.82 28.57 31.78
CA GLU A 255 -5.38 28.81 30.45
C GLU A 255 -4.41 28.41 29.33
N ILE A 256 -3.15 28.86 29.40
CA ILE A 256 -2.15 28.57 28.37
C ILE A 256 -1.85 27.07 28.29
N ILE A 257 -1.70 26.41 29.45
CA ILE A 257 -1.41 24.97 29.51
C ILE A 257 -2.64 24.15 29.09
N ASN A 258 -3.85 24.56 29.46
CA ASN A 258 -5.09 23.94 29.00
C ASN A 258 -5.22 24.00 27.46
N ASN A 259 -4.92 25.16 26.85
CA ASN A 259 -4.90 25.30 25.39
C ASN A 259 -3.84 24.40 24.73
N TYR A 260 -2.65 24.31 25.32
CA TYR A 260 -1.58 23.42 24.84
C TYR A 260 -2.02 21.95 24.84
N TYR A 261 -2.55 21.45 25.97
CA TYR A 261 -2.99 20.06 26.06
C TYR A 261 -4.21 19.78 25.19
N ARG A 262 -5.12 20.75 25.03
CA ARG A 262 -6.23 20.65 24.08
C ARG A 262 -5.75 20.46 22.65
N ALA A 263 -4.79 21.27 22.20
CA ALA A 263 -4.20 21.15 20.87
C ALA A 263 -3.49 19.80 20.68
N LYS A 264 -2.79 19.32 21.71
CA LYS A 264 -2.12 18.00 21.70
C LYS A 264 -3.12 16.84 21.64
N ALA A 265 -4.20 16.89 22.42
CA ALA A 265 -5.26 15.90 22.42
C ALA A 265 -6.00 15.87 21.07
N PHE A 266 -6.27 17.04 20.50
CA PHE A 266 -6.87 17.15 19.16
C PHE A 266 -5.99 16.49 18.10
N LYS A 267 -4.69 16.80 18.05
CA LYS A 267 -3.74 16.16 17.12
C LYS A 267 -3.67 14.64 17.30
N ARG A 268 -3.68 14.15 18.54
CA ARG A 268 -3.73 12.70 18.82
C ARG A 268 -5.01 12.07 18.25
N LYS A 269 -6.15 12.73 18.44
CA LYS A 269 -7.45 12.25 17.93
C LYS A 269 -7.49 12.23 16.40
N GLU A 270 -7.01 13.30 15.75
CA GLU A 270 -6.89 13.35 14.28
C GLU A 270 -5.98 12.26 13.75
N ARG A 271 -4.82 12.04 14.38
CA ARG A 271 -3.90 10.95 14.03
C ARG A 271 -4.58 9.58 14.14
N SER A 272 -5.30 9.31 15.24
CA SER A 272 -6.02 8.05 15.41
C SER A 272 -7.13 7.87 14.37
N MET A 273 -7.88 8.93 14.05
CA MET A 273 -8.88 8.89 12.97
C MET A 273 -8.23 8.64 11.61
N ALA A 274 -7.11 9.29 11.31
CA ALA A 274 -6.38 9.10 10.06
C ALA A 274 -5.88 7.66 9.90
N PHE A 275 -5.48 6.99 10.99
CA PHE A 275 -5.14 5.57 10.95
C PHE A 275 -6.36 4.64 10.78
N ASN A 276 -7.52 5.00 11.33
CA ASN A 276 -8.75 4.26 11.05
C ASN A 276 -9.15 4.41 9.57
N ASP A 277 -9.06 5.62 9.01
CA ASP A 277 -9.29 5.87 7.59
C ASP A 277 -8.30 5.10 6.72
N LEU A 278 -7.01 5.10 7.08
CA LEU A 278 -5.97 4.31 6.42
C LEU A 278 -6.33 2.82 6.40
N ASP A 279 -6.73 2.27 7.55
CA ASP A 279 -7.12 0.87 7.68
C ASP A 279 -8.32 0.55 6.77
N ILE A 280 -9.33 1.43 6.71
CA ILE A 280 -10.48 1.27 5.81
C ILE A 280 -10.03 1.28 4.34
N LEU A 281 -9.18 2.23 3.92
CA LEU A 281 -8.73 2.38 2.54
C LEU A 281 -7.87 1.20 2.05
N ILE A 282 -6.97 0.68 2.89
CA ILE A 282 -6.20 -0.55 2.56
C ILE A 282 -7.15 -1.74 2.36
N GLY A 283 -8.30 -1.72 3.03
CA GLY A 283 -9.34 -2.74 2.89
C GLY A 283 -10.14 -2.67 1.59
N GLN A 284 -9.97 -1.64 0.75
CA GLN A 284 -10.74 -1.45 -0.48
C GLN A 284 -10.00 -1.95 -1.73
N PRO A 285 -10.70 -2.31 -2.82
CA PRO A 285 -10.08 -2.68 -4.09
C PRO A 285 -9.11 -1.59 -4.59
N PRO A 286 -7.91 -1.93 -5.11
CA PRO A 286 -7.46 -3.26 -5.55
C PRO A 286 -6.91 -4.21 -4.47
N TYR A 287 -7.06 -3.89 -3.18
CA TYR A 287 -6.65 -4.68 -2.01
C TYR A 287 -5.14 -4.84 -1.77
N ALA A 288 -4.31 -4.74 -2.81
CA ALA A 288 -2.85 -4.79 -2.70
C ALA A 288 -2.24 -3.43 -3.03
N TYR A 289 -1.54 -2.82 -2.07
CA TYR A 289 -0.98 -1.47 -2.21
C TYR A 289 0.53 -1.43 -1.97
N SER A 290 1.25 -0.65 -2.77
CA SER A 290 2.65 -0.29 -2.51
C SER A 290 2.74 0.83 -1.46
N ILE A 291 3.92 1.03 -0.86
CA ILE A 291 4.14 2.16 0.06
C ILE A 291 3.87 3.51 -0.64
N ASP A 292 4.28 3.65 -1.91
CA ASP A 292 4.06 4.85 -2.72
C ASP A 292 2.57 5.12 -2.99
N SER A 293 1.76 4.06 -3.01
CA SER A 293 0.30 4.17 -3.13
C SER A 293 -0.31 4.62 -1.80
N ILE A 294 0.12 4.03 -0.68
CA ILE A 294 -0.38 4.32 0.67
C ILE A 294 -0.12 5.77 1.05
N ILE A 295 1.07 6.30 0.73
CA ILE A 295 1.45 7.71 0.99
C ILE A 295 0.49 8.70 0.32
N LYS A 296 -0.16 8.31 -0.78
CA LYS A 296 -1.09 9.14 -1.57
C LYS A 296 -2.54 9.04 -1.11
N PHE A 297 -2.83 8.28 -0.06
CA PHE A 297 -4.20 8.13 0.43
C PHE A 297 -4.75 9.44 1.00
N VAL A 298 -6.02 9.67 0.72
CA VAL A 298 -6.77 10.84 1.17
C VAL A 298 -7.99 10.39 1.96
N ASN A 299 -8.40 11.18 2.94
CA ASN A 299 -9.63 10.92 3.67
C ASN A 299 -10.88 11.19 2.80
N SER A 300 -12.06 10.95 3.37
CA SER A 300 -13.36 11.18 2.71
C SER A 300 -13.60 12.62 2.23
N LYS A 301 -12.82 13.59 2.73
CA LYS A 301 -12.88 15.01 2.36
C LYS A 301 -11.81 15.42 1.34
N GLY A 302 -11.00 14.47 0.85
CA GLY A 302 -9.93 14.72 -0.11
C GLY A 302 -8.64 15.29 0.51
N VAL A 303 -8.51 15.28 1.84
CA VAL A 303 -7.28 15.72 2.52
C VAL A 303 -6.30 14.54 2.61
N PRO A 304 -5.03 14.71 2.21
CA PRO A 304 -4.01 13.68 2.40
C PRO A 304 -3.90 13.22 3.85
N LEU A 305 -3.80 11.90 4.05
CA LEU A 305 -3.61 11.34 5.39
C LEU A 305 -2.21 11.65 5.92
N LEU A 306 -1.21 11.63 5.04
CA LEU A 306 0.14 12.10 5.35
C LEU A 306 0.10 13.60 5.66
N GLY A 307 0.60 13.98 6.83
CA GLY A 307 0.46 15.33 7.40
C GLY A 307 -0.44 15.38 8.64
N LEU A 308 -1.41 14.44 8.75
CA LEU A 308 -2.14 14.18 10.01
C LEU A 308 -1.34 13.24 10.95
N TYR A 309 -0.45 12.44 10.35
CA TYR A 309 0.61 11.68 11.01
C TYR A 309 1.94 11.90 10.28
N SER A 310 3.06 11.61 10.95
CA SER A 310 4.39 11.67 10.33
C SER A 310 4.73 10.40 9.54
N ASP A 311 5.76 10.45 8.70
CA ASP A 311 6.23 9.26 7.97
C ASP A 311 6.74 8.18 8.93
N GLU A 312 7.44 8.57 10.00
CA GLU A 312 7.87 7.66 11.06
C GLU A 312 6.68 6.95 11.73
N ASP A 313 5.58 7.67 11.95
CA ASP A 313 4.35 7.11 12.51
C ASP A 313 3.71 6.09 11.56
N LEU A 314 3.72 6.36 10.25
CA LEU A 314 3.20 5.45 9.23
C LEU A 314 4.02 4.16 9.16
N GLN A 315 5.35 4.27 9.11
CA GLN A 315 6.25 3.12 9.08
C GLN A 315 6.08 2.25 10.32
N SER A 316 6.00 2.89 11.50
CA SER A 316 5.76 2.20 12.77
C SER A 316 4.40 1.49 12.79
N TRP A 317 3.35 2.16 12.28
CA TRP A 317 2.01 1.57 12.21
C TRP A 317 1.96 0.37 11.26
N LEU A 318 2.55 0.47 10.06
CA LEU A 318 2.63 -0.62 9.09
C LEU A 318 3.45 -1.79 9.63
N HIS A 319 4.60 -1.52 10.25
CA HIS A 319 5.44 -2.54 10.86
C HIS A 319 4.66 -3.30 11.93
N ASN A 320 4.06 -2.57 12.88
CA ASN A 320 3.25 -3.17 13.93
C ASN A 320 2.10 -4.02 13.36
N LYS A 321 1.39 -3.55 12.34
CA LYS A 321 0.30 -4.30 11.71
C LYS A 321 0.73 -5.56 10.95
N VAL A 322 2.00 -5.63 10.54
CA VAL A 322 2.60 -6.80 9.87
C VAL A 322 3.24 -7.78 10.86
N THR A 323 3.68 -7.31 12.04
CA THR A 323 4.34 -8.14 13.05
C THR A 323 3.42 -8.59 14.18
N ASP A 324 2.42 -7.78 14.53
CA ASP A 324 1.53 -8.04 15.66
C ASP A 324 0.49 -9.10 15.29
N HIS A 325 0.57 -10.24 15.98
CA HIS A 325 -0.33 -11.37 15.83
C HIS A 325 -0.38 -12.16 17.15
N LYS A 326 -1.49 -12.86 17.37
CA LYS A 326 -1.62 -13.82 18.47
C LYS A 326 -1.00 -15.17 18.05
N GLU A 327 -0.66 -16.00 19.02
CA GLU A 327 -0.32 -17.41 18.74
C GLU A 327 -1.45 -18.05 17.91
N ASP A 328 -1.09 -18.70 16.80
CA ASP A 328 -1.97 -19.35 15.82
C ASP A 328 -2.86 -18.47 14.91
N GLU A 329 -2.63 -17.14 14.87
CA GLU A 329 -3.30 -16.21 13.95
C GLU A 329 -2.30 -15.48 13.03
N LEU A 330 -2.73 -15.13 11.81
CA LEU A 330 -1.98 -14.24 10.94
C LEU A 330 -2.11 -12.77 11.37
N PRO A 331 -1.06 -11.95 11.13
CA PRO A 331 -1.10 -10.52 11.38
C PRO A 331 -2.15 -9.84 10.49
N ALA A 332 -2.69 -8.71 10.96
CA ALA A 332 -3.77 -8.00 10.29
C ALA A 332 -3.40 -7.55 8.86
N LEU A 333 -2.13 -7.17 8.65
CA LEU A 333 -1.57 -6.90 7.32
C LEU A 333 -0.53 -7.94 6.95
N LEU A 334 -0.59 -8.40 5.71
CA LEU A 334 0.39 -9.30 5.10
C LEU A 334 1.23 -8.52 4.09
N LEU A 335 2.54 -8.73 4.16
CA LEU A 335 3.49 -8.27 3.15
C LEU A 335 3.68 -9.36 2.09
N ILE A 336 3.23 -9.10 0.86
CA ILE A 336 3.42 -9.96 -0.30
C ILE A 336 4.58 -9.42 -1.14
N THR A 337 5.39 -10.33 -1.67
CA THR A 337 6.44 -9.99 -2.63
C THR A 337 5.94 -10.30 -4.03
N GLY A 338 5.70 -9.25 -4.81
CA GLY A 338 5.31 -9.35 -6.21
C GLY A 338 6.51 -9.56 -7.15
N PRO A 339 6.28 -9.50 -8.47
CA PRO A 339 7.35 -9.60 -9.46
C PRO A 339 8.42 -8.52 -9.24
N ALA A 340 9.70 -8.87 -9.45
CA ALA A 340 10.85 -7.98 -9.23
C ALA A 340 10.99 -7.45 -7.78
N ASP A 341 10.68 -8.28 -6.79
CA ASP A 341 10.75 -7.96 -5.35
C ASP A 341 9.88 -6.77 -4.91
N ALA A 342 8.83 -6.45 -5.69
CA ALA A 342 7.91 -5.38 -5.39
C ALA A 342 7.05 -5.72 -4.17
N LYS A 343 7.29 -5.05 -3.04
CA LYS A 343 6.54 -5.25 -1.80
C LYS A 343 5.16 -4.60 -1.86
N ARG A 344 4.12 -5.37 -1.52
CA ARG A 344 2.73 -4.91 -1.43
C ARG A 344 2.09 -5.32 -0.10
N TYR A 345 1.32 -4.40 0.48
CA TYR A 345 0.55 -4.62 1.69
C TYR A 345 -0.88 -5.03 1.33
N ILE A 346 -1.38 -6.07 2.00
CA ILE A 346 -2.76 -6.55 1.87
C ILE A 346 -3.34 -6.84 3.25
N LYS A 347 -4.63 -6.62 3.45
CA LYS A 347 -5.34 -7.14 4.63
C LYS A 347 -5.51 -8.65 4.56
N LYS A 348 -5.34 -9.36 5.67
CA LYS A 348 -5.45 -10.83 5.69
C LYS A 348 -6.80 -11.32 5.16
N GLU A 349 -7.90 -10.63 5.48
CA GLU A 349 -9.25 -10.98 5.03
C GLU A 349 -9.44 -10.82 3.51
N ASN A 350 -8.64 -9.94 2.90
CA ASN A 350 -8.68 -9.65 1.48
C ASN A 350 -7.68 -10.47 0.67
N TYR A 351 -6.81 -11.26 1.30
CA TYR A 351 -5.77 -12.00 0.57
C TYR A 351 -6.37 -13.06 -0.35
N TYR A 352 -7.34 -13.84 0.15
CA TYR A 352 -8.05 -14.82 -0.68
C TYR A 352 -8.86 -14.16 -1.83
N PRO A 353 -9.74 -13.17 -1.58
CA PRO A 353 -10.46 -12.46 -2.64
C PRO A 353 -9.54 -11.86 -3.72
N PHE A 354 -8.41 -11.27 -3.31
CA PHE A 354 -7.41 -10.75 -4.23
C PHE A 354 -6.80 -11.84 -5.10
N SER A 355 -6.41 -12.96 -4.49
CA SER A 355 -5.85 -14.13 -5.19
C SER A 355 -6.84 -14.72 -6.18
N LEU A 356 -8.11 -14.81 -5.80
CA LEU A 356 -9.18 -15.29 -6.66
C LEU A 356 -9.40 -14.36 -7.85
N LYS A 357 -9.40 -13.03 -7.63
CA LYS A 357 -9.48 -12.06 -8.72
C LYS A 357 -8.34 -12.25 -9.72
N LEU A 358 -7.09 -12.36 -9.24
CA LEU A 358 -5.93 -12.61 -10.12
C LEU A 358 -6.08 -13.91 -10.93
N LEU A 359 -6.61 -14.97 -10.31
CA LEU A 359 -6.88 -16.24 -10.99
C LEU A 359 -7.95 -16.07 -12.08
N LEU A 360 -9.06 -15.40 -11.76
CA LEU A 360 -10.15 -15.16 -12.70
C LEU A 360 -9.70 -14.31 -13.90
N ASP A 361 -8.91 -13.27 -13.66
CA ASP A 361 -8.35 -12.42 -14.70
C ASP A 361 -7.32 -13.19 -15.56
N GLY A 362 -6.54 -14.10 -14.95
CA GLY A 362 -5.53 -14.89 -15.63
C GLY A 362 -6.07 -16.05 -16.48
N ARG A 363 -7.21 -16.63 -16.10
CA ARG A 363 -7.85 -17.77 -16.81
C ARG A 363 -7.99 -17.58 -18.32
N PRO A 364 -8.65 -16.51 -18.82
CA PRO A 364 -8.80 -16.33 -20.27
C PRO A 364 -7.47 -16.08 -20.98
N ILE A 365 -6.51 -15.41 -20.33
CA ILE A 365 -5.20 -15.08 -20.90
C ILE A 365 -4.40 -16.36 -21.16
N VAL A 366 -4.27 -17.22 -20.15
CA VAL A 366 -3.52 -18.47 -20.26
C VAL A 366 -4.21 -19.45 -21.21
N ARG A 367 -5.55 -19.60 -21.11
CA ARG A 367 -6.31 -20.48 -22.02
C ARG A 367 -6.14 -20.09 -23.49
N LYS A 368 -6.20 -18.78 -23.79
CA LYS A 368 -5.98 -18.27 -25.14
C LYS A 368 -4.54 -18.53 -25.60
N ALA A 369 -3.54 -18.25 -24.78
CA ALA A 369 -2.13 -18.45 -25.14
C ALA A 369 -1.80 -19.93 -25.46
N VAL A 370 -2.35 -20.88 -24.69
CA VAL A 370 -2.21 -22.31 -24.99
C VAL A 370 -2.93 -22.68 -26.28
N SER A 371 -4.17 -22.20 -26.47
CA SER A 371 -4.96 -22.48 -27.67
C SER A 371 -4.28 -21.96 -28.93
N ASP A 372 -3.79 -20.72 -28.90
CA ASP A 372 -3.08 -20.09 -30.03
C ASP A 372 -1.77 -20.82 -30.35
N ARG A 373 -1.02 -21.25 -29.33
CA ARG A 373 0.19 -22.07 -29.49
C ARG A 373 -0.13 -23.39 -30.18
N TRP A 374 -1.13 -24.13 -29.69
CA TRP A 374 -1.52 -25.41 -30.25
C TRP A 374 -2.07 -25.27 -31.66
N LEU A 375 -2.84 -24.24 -31.93
CA LEU A 375 -3.32 -23.93 -33.27
C LEU A 375 -2.15 -23.66 -34.24
N SER A 376 -1.10 -22.96 -33.79
CA SER A 376 0.13 -22.77 -34.58
C SER A 376 0.85 -24.09 -34.85
N ILE A 377 1.06 -24.91 -33.82
CA ILE A 377 1.76 -26.19 -33.92
C ILE A 377 1.01 -27.16 -34.85
N ILE A 378 -0.31 -27.24 -34.71
CA ILE A 378 -1.15 -28.10 -35.55
C ILE A 378 -1.16 -27.61 -37.00
N LYS A 379 -1.19 -26.29 -37.25
CA LYS A 379 -1.04 -25.70 -38.60
C LYS A 379 0.28 -26.05 -39.28
N ASP A 380 1.31 -26.36 -38.50
CA ASP A 380 2.61 -26.79 -39.01
C ASP A 380 2.74 -28.32 -39.08
N TYR A 381 1.64 -29.06 -38.83
CA TYR A 381 1.57 -30.52 -38.76
C TYR A 381 2.54 -31.13 -37.73
N GLN A 382 2.80 -30.41 -36.65
CA GLN A 382 3.64 -30.86 -35.54
C GLN A 382 2.77 -31.22 -34.34
N ASP A 383 3.36 -31.94 -33.40
CA ASP A 383 2.81 -32.22 -32.09
C ASP A 383 3.84 -31.83 -31.02
N GLU A 384 3.38 -31.51 -29.81
CA GLU A 384 4.26 -31.30 -28.66
C GLU A 384 3.92 -32.22 -27.49
N PRO A 385 4.86 -32.56 -26.60
CA PRO A 385 4.63 -33.48 -25.49
C PRO A 385 3.45 -33.08 -24.57
N ALA A 386 3.20 -31.77 -24.42
CA ALA A 386 2.09 -31.22 -23.65
C ALA A 386 0.70 -31.50 -24.27
N MET A 387 0.64 -31.88 -25.55
CA MET A 387 -0.61 -32.33 -26.21
C MET A 387 -0.95 -33.77 -25.89
N GLU A 388 0.02 -34.59 -25.48
CA GLU A 388 -0.15 -36.04 -25.25
C GLU A 388 -0.16 -36.41 -23.77
N LYS A 389 0.71 -35.79 -22.98
CA LYS A 389 0.95 -36.13 -21.57
C LYS A 389 0.45 -35.03 -20.63
N ASP A 390 -0.29 -35.43 -19.60
CA ASP A 390 -0.84 -34.50 -18.60
C ASP A 390 0.25 -33.81 -17.77
N GLU A 391 1.35 -34.49 -17.47
CA GLU A 391 2.49 -33.91 -16.73
C GLU A 391 3.18 -32.78 -17.50
N GLU A 392 3.34 -32.94 -18.82
CA GLU A 392 3.96 -31.90 -19.66
C GLU A 392 3.00 -30.73 -19.89
N PHE A 393 1.69 -31.00 -19.92
CA PHE A 393 0.67 -29.97 -19.95
C PHE A 393 0.68 -29.11 -18.68
N GLU A 394 0.81 -29.73 -17.51
CA GLU A 394 0.98 -29.02 -16.24
C GLU A 394 2.24 -28.14 -16.21
N ARG A 395 3.37 -28.63 -16.73
CA ARG A 395 4.60 -27.82 -16.85
C ARG A 395 4.41 -26.64 -17.80
N LEU A 396 3.71 -26.84 -18.92
CA LEU A 396 3.38 -25.78 -19.87
C LEU A 396 2.51 -24.70 -19.22
N LEU A 397 1.47 -25.10 -18.49
CA LEU A 397 0.59 -24.17 -17.76
C LEU A 397 1.37 -23.38 -16.71
N LYS A 398 2.19 -24.05 -15.88
CA LYS A 398 3.04 -23.36 -14.88
C LYS A 398 3.96 -22.32 -15.52
N ARG A 399 4.58 -22.64 -16.65
CA ARG A 399 5.42 -21.69 -17.40
C ARG A 399 4.61 -20.48 -17.87
N TYR A 400 3.45 -20.70 -18.48
CA TYR A 400 2.62 -19.61 -19.00
C TYR A 400 2.01 -18.75 -17.89
N VAL A 401 1.69 -19.32 -16.73
CA VAL A 401 1.29 -18.54 -15.55
C VAL A 401 2.45 -17.65 -15.09
N GLY A 402 3.67 -18.18 -15.01
CA GLY A 402 4.85 -17.38 -14.66
C GLY A 402 5.17 -16.26 -15.65
N GLU A 403 5.00 -16.50 -16.95
CA GLU A 403 5.31 -15.53 -18.01
C GLU A 403 4.21 -14.48 -18.22
N LEU A 404 2.94 -14.90 -18.21
CA LEU A 404 1.80 -14.05 -18.57
C LEU A 404 1.11 -13.42 -17.36
N THR A 405 1.17 -14.07 -16.20
CA THR A 405 0.55 -13.61 -14.96
C THR A 405 1.48 -13.77 -13.75
N PRO A 406 2.65 -13.10 -13.76
CA PRO A 406 3.68 -13.30 -12.73
C PRO A 406 3.21 -12.94 -11.31
N GLU A 407 2.27 -11.99 -11.18
CA GLU A 407 1.65 -11.65 -9.88
C GLU A 407 0.83 -12.80 -9.29
N LEU A 408 0.07 -13.51 -10.14
CA LEU A 408 -0.68 -14.69 -9.74
C LEU A 408 0.29 -15.80 -9.33
N MET A 409 1.36 -16.02 -10.09
CA MET A 409 2.36 -17.03 -9.75
C MET A 409 2.98 -16.76 -8.38
N ALA A 410 3.36 -15.51 -8.09
CA ALA A 410 3.95 -15.11 -6.81
C ALA A 410 3.02 -15.44 -5.63
N VAL A 411 1.73 -15.10 -5.77
CA VAL A 411 0.70 -15.36 -4.76
C VAL A 411 0.46 -16.87 -4.58
N LEU A 412 0.39 -17.65 -5.66
CA LEU A 412 0.20 -19.11 -5.59
C LEU A 412 1.38 -19.83 -4.94
N THR A 413 2.59 -19.30 -5.04
CA THR A 413 3.79 -19.85 -4.37
C THR A 413 3.96 -19.40 -2.92
N ASP A 414 3.24 -18.37 -2.49
CA ASP A 414 3.37 -17.83 -1.16
C ASP A 414 2.65 -18.71 -0.13
N LYS A 415 3.41 -19.22 0.85
CA LYS A 415 2.87 -20.03 1.95
C LYS A 415 1.81 -19.30 2.77
N LYS A 416 1.84 -17.96 2.79
CA LYS A 416 0.84 -17.14 3.50
C LYS A 416 -0.56 -17.31 2.93
N LEU A 417 -0.70 -17.64 1.64
CA LEU A 417 -2.01 -17.85 1.04
C LEU A 417 -2.70 -19.08 1.66
N PHE A 418 -1.94 -20.17 1.84
CA PHE A 418 -2.46 -21.36 2.51
C PHE A 418 -2.88 -21.06 3.96
N LEU A 419 -2.03 -20.36 4.71
CA LEU A 419 -2.32 -19.97 6.09
C LEU A 419 -3.58 -19.08 6.19
N ALA A 420 -3.76 -18.15 5.24
CA ALA A 420 -4.93 -17.29 5.21
C ALA A 420 -6.21 -18.07 4.90
N CYS A 421 -6.15 -19.04 3.97
CA CYS A 421 -7.28 -19.94 3.71
C CYS A 421 -7.64 -20.77 4.95
N ASP A 422 -6.64 -21.37 5.60
CA ASP A 422 -6.82 -22.22 6.79
C ASP A 422 -7.46 -21.43 7.96
N GLU A 423 -6.99 -20.20 8.22
CA GLU A 423 -7.58 -19.34 9.25
C GLU A 423 -9.03 -18.96 8.91
N MET A 424 -9.34 -18.67 7.64
CA MET A 424 -10.70 -18.37 7.19
C MET A 424 -11.64 -19.59 7.29
N GLU A 425 -11.16 -20.79 6.96
CA GLU A 425 -11.92 -22.03 7.10
C GLU A 425 -12.17 -22.38 8.58
N ARG A 426 -11.17 -22.21 9.46
CA ARG A 426 -11.35 -22.29 10.93
C ARG A 426 -12.38 -21.28 11.44
N GLY A 427 -12.46 -20.11 10.80
CA GLY A 427 -13.47 -19.09 11.05
C GLY A 427 -14.86 -19.38 10.46
N GLY A 428 -15.07 -20.53 9.81
CA GLY A 428 -16.37 -20.97 9.28
C GLY A 428 -16.67 -20.53 7.84
N ILE A 429 -15.71 -19.97 7.11
CA ILE A 429 -15.88 -19.62 5.68
C ILE A 429 -15.68 -20.87 4.83
N VAL A 430 -16.68 -21.22 4.01
CA VAL A 430 -16.60 -22.37 3.09
C VAL A 430 -16.32 -21.89 1.67
N PHE A 431 -15.16 -22.25 1.15
CA PHE A 431 -14.80 -22.03 -0.25
C PHE A 431 -15.30 -23.22 -1.08
N ASP A 432 -16.32 -23.05 -1.91
CA ASP A 432 -16.91 -24.17 -2.67
C ASP A 432 -16.08 -24.44 -3.95
N ASN A 433 -16.32 -23.66 -5.00
CA ASN A 433 -15.74 -23.86 -6.35
C ASN A 433 -14.46 -23.07 -6.65
N SER A 434 -13.83 -22.50 -5.62
CA SER A 434 -12.67 -21.59 -5.76
C SER A 434 -11.48 -21.95 -4.89
N ARG A 435 -11.46 -23.17 -4.32
CA ARG A 435 -10.34 -23.64 -3.50
C ARG A 435 -9.03 -23.67 -4.27
N PHE A 436 -7.99 -23.07 -3.69
CA PHE A 436 -6.63 -23.15 -4.20
C PHE A 436 -5.92 -24.44 -3.77
N PHE A 437 -6.29 -25.00 -2.61
CA PHE A 437 -5.59 -26.11 -1.97
C PHE A 437 -6.51 -27.31 -1.77
N SER A 438 -5.92 -28.51 -1.79
CA SER A 438 -6.56 -29.75 -1.42
C SER A 438 -6.79 -29.81 0.11
N PRO A 439 -7.65 -30.72 0.60
CA PRO A 439 -7.83 -30.94 2.05
C PRO A 439 -6.53 -31.35 2.78
N GLU A 440 -5.54 -31.85 2.04
CA GLU A 440 -4.21 -32.24 2.54
C GLU A 440 -3.22 -31.05 2.57
N GLY A 441 -3.65 -29.86 2.12
CA GLY A 441 -2.86 -28.63 2.10
C GLY A 441 -1.96 -28.44 0.86
N ALA A 442 -2.06 -29.32 -0.13
CA ALA A 442 -1.30 -29.19 -1.39
C ALA A 442 -2.03 -28.26 -2.37
N LEU A 443 -1.30 -27.40 -3.09
CA LEU A 443 -1.88 -26.58 -4.15
C LEU A 443 -2.46 -27.48 -5.26
N PHE A 444 -3.67 -27.18 -5.73
CA PHE A 444 -4.27 -27.91 -6.84
C PHE A 444 -3.42 -27.78 -8.12
N PRO A 445 -3.44 -28.80 -9.01
CA PRO A 445 -2.81 -28.72 -10.32
C PRO A 445 -3.30 -27.50 -11.11
N MET A 446 -2.45 -26.94 -11.97
CA MET A 446 -2.80 -25.74 -12.72
C MET A 446 -3.98 -25.98 -13.65
N ALA A 447 -4.12 -27.19 -14.21
CA ALA A 447 -5.28 -27.57 -15.01
C ALA A 447 -6.60 -27.44 -14.23
N THR A 448 -6.60 -27.83 -12.95
CA THR A 448 -7.75 -27.69 -12.05
C THR A 448 -8.02 -26.23 -11.69
N LEU A 449 -6.99 -25.46 -11.33
CA LEU A 449 -7.15 -24.03 -10.98
C LEU A 449 -7.67 -23.21 -12.16
N PHE A 450 -7.19 -23.49 -13.37
CA PHE A 450 -7.58 -22.79 -14.59
C PHE A 450 -8.85 -23.35 -15.24
N LEU A 451 -9.41 -24.44 -14.69
CA LEU A 451 -10.58 -25.14 -15.23
C LEU A 451 -10.38 -25.52 -16.71
N VAL A 452 -9.23 -26.08 -17.02
CA VAL A 452 -8.84 -26.50 -18.38
C VAL A 452 -8.55 -27.99 -18.42
N ASN A 453 -9.10 -28.67 -19.42
CA ASN A 453 -8.78 -30.06 -19.72
C ASN A 453 -7.97 -30.13 -21.02
N ARG A 454 -6.82 -30.82 -20.98
CA ARG A 454 -5.94 -30.98 -22.15
C ARG A 454 -6.68 -31.51 -23.38
N LYS A 455 -7.53 -32.55 -23.21
CA LYS A 455 -8.24 -33.19 -24.33
C LYS A 455 -9.28 -32.26 -24.95
N GLU A 456 -10.01 -31.53 -24.09
CA GLU A 456 -11.01 -30.56 -24.54
C GLU A 456 -10.33 -29.38 -25.25
N MET A 457 -9.27 -28.82 -24.68
CA MET A 457 -8.51 -27.75 -25.32
C MET A 457 -7.92 -28.15 -26.68
N LEU A 458 -7.45 -29.40 -26.80
CA LEU A 458 -6.92 -29.92 -28.06
C LEU A 458 -8.04 -30.13 -29.09
N SER A 459 -9.20 -30.59 -28.65
CA SER A 459 -10.40 -30.72 -29.49
C SER A 459 -10.89 -29.35 -29.96
N ASP A 460 -10.96 -28.36 -29.07
CA ASP A 460 -11.33 -26.98 -29.38
C ASP A 460 -10.36 -26.38 -30.42
N ALA A 461 -9.05 -26.55 -30.22
CA ALA A 461 -8.03 -26.08 -31.15
C ALA A 461 -8.17 -26.74 -32.54
N ARG A 462 -8.49 -28.03 -32.61
CA ARG A 462 -8.74 -28.76 -33.86
C ARG A 462 -10.06 -28.34 -34.52
N ALA A 463 -11.10 -28.05 -33.74
CA ALA A 463 -12.40 -27.62 -34.25
C ALA A 463 -12.37 -26.23 -34.91
N ILE A 464 -11.41 -25.38 -34.53
CA ILE A 464 -11.19 -24.06 -35.15
C ILE A 464 -10.55 -24.20 -36.55
N LEU A 465 -9.92 -25.34 -36.87
CA LEU A 465 -9.30 -25.57 -38.16
C LEU A 465 -10.34 -25.91 -39.24
N PRO A 466 -10.13 -25.48 -40.51
CA PRO A 466 -10.96 -25.92 -41.62
C PRO A 466 -11.03 -27.45 -41.69
N PHE A 467 -12.22 -27.99 -42.00
CA PHE A 467 -12.57 -29.42 -41.89
C PHE A 467 -11.67 -30.41 -42.66
N TRP A 468 -10.80 -29.92 -43.54
CA TRP A 468 -9.80 -30.72 -44.27
C TRP A 468 -8.56 -31.06 -43.41
N TYR A 469 -8.36 -30.40 -42.27
CA TYR A 469 -7.25 -30.65 -41.33
C TYR A 469 -7.52 -31.81 -40.35
N SER A 470 -8.77 -32.26 -40.23
CA SER A 470 -9.21 -33.30 -39.27
C SER A 470 -9.36 -34.70 -39.88
N ILE A 471 -8.91 -34.91 -41.13
CA ILE A 471 -9.02 -36.18 -41.84
C ILE A 471 -7.72 -37.02 -41.67
N PRO A 472 -7.75 -38.19 -41.01
CA PRO A 472 -6.56 -39.02 -40.76
C PRO A 472 -5.81 -39.49 -42.02
N LEU A 473 -6.48 -39.48 -43.18
CA LEU A 473 -5.93 -39.93 -44.46
C LEU A 473 -5.02 -38.88 -45.16
N LEU A 474 -5.08 -37.60 -44.79
CA LEU A 474 -4.21 -36.56 -45.37
C LEU A 474 -2.86 -36.41 -44.64
N ILE A 475 -2.80 -36.76 -43.34
CA ILE A 475 -1.58 -36.71 -42.52
C ILE A 475 -0.52 -37.73 -43.01
N SER A 476 -0.96 -38.90 -43.45
CA SER A 476 -0.08 -39.94 -44.02
C SER A 476 0.37 -39.62 -45.46
N PHE A 477 -0.42 -38.86 -46.23
CA PHE A 477 -0.09 -38.55 -47.63
C PHE A 477 0.88 -37.37 -47.75
N ILE A 478 0.81 -36.38 -46.84
CA ILE A 478 1.71 -35.21 -46.83
C ILE A 478 3.07 -35.53 -46.20
N SER A 479 3.13 -36.35 -45.14
CA SER A 479 4.41 -36.84 -44.60
C SER A 479 5.19 -37.69 -45.62
N PHE A 480 4.48 -38.40 -46.50
CA PHE A 480 5.07 -39.10 -47.65
C PHE A 480 5.53 -38.15 -48.77
N LEU A 481 4.84 -37.02 -48.99
CA LEU A 481 5.19 -35.98 -49.96
C LEU A 481 6.40 -35.12 -49.53
N GLN A 482 6.55 -34.82 -48.23
CA GLN A 482 7.77 -34.20 -47.70
C GLN A 482 8.96 -35.17 -47.72
N LYS A 483 8.76 -36.47 -47.44
CA LYS A 483 9.78 -37.50 -47.69
C LYS A 483 10.14 -37.61 -49.18
N MET A 484 9.19 -37.46 -50.11
CA MET A 484 9.49 -37.40 -51.55
C MET A 484 10.13 -36.09 -52.01
N LYS A 485 9.95 -34.96 -51.30
CA LYS A 485 10.66 -33.71 -51.58
C LYS A 485 12.16 -33.84 -51.23
N ASN A 486 12.48 -34.58 -50.17
CA ASN A 486 13.87 -34.93 -49.84
C ASN A 486 14.47 -35.93 -50.84
N ILE A 487 13.70 -36.91 -51.33
CA ILE A 487 14.14 -37.87 -52.37
C ILE A 487 14.28 -37.19 -53.75
N LYS A 488 13.41 -36.23 -54.11
CA LYS A 488 13.57 -35.41 -55.33
C LYS A 488 14.73 -34.42 -55.22
N GLY A 489 15.07 -33.95 -54.02
CA GLY A 489 16.30 -33.19 -53.76
C GLY A 489 17.57 -34.02 -53.99
N GLU A 490 17.54 -35.32 -53.65
CA GLU A 490 18.66 -36.25 -53.91
C GLU A 490 18.73 -36.75 -55.36
N MET A 491 17.59 -36.98 -56.02
CA MET A 491 17.57 -37.36 -57.45
C MET A 491 17.84 -36.18 -58.40
N ALA A 492 17.56 -34.94 -58.00
CA ALA A 492 17.94 -33.74 -58.75
C ALA A 492 19.45 -33.46 -58.65
N LYS A 493 20.09 -33.82 -57.53
CA LYS A 493 21.56 -33.81 -57.41
C LYS A 493 22.23 -34.93 -58.24
N LYS A 494 21.62 -36.12 -58.35
CA LYS A 494 22.15 -37.22 -59.19
C LYS A 494 21.92 -37.07 -60.70
N LYS A 495 21.01 -36.20 -61.15
CA LYS A 495 20.80 -35.89 -62.58
C LYS A 495 21.61 -34.68 -63.08
N ALA A 496 22.34 -33.99 -62.21
CA ALA A 496 23.22 -32.89 -62.56
C ALA A 496 24.66 -33.34 -62.92
N GLU A 497 25.03 -34.61 -62.72
CA GLU A 497 26.38 -35.13 -62.95
C GLU A 497 26.55 -36.07 -64.15
N LEU A 498 25.51 -36.32 -64.95
CA LEU A 498 25.63 -37.11 -66.20
C LEU A 498 25.02 -36.33 -67.37
N GLY A 499 25.90 -35.67 -68.11
CA GLY A 499 25.56 -34.89 -69.29
C GLY A 499 25.13 -35.76 -70.48
N GLY A 500 24.06 -35.31 -71.15
CA GLY A 500 23.74 -35.63 -72.55
C GLY A 500 22.38 -36.30 -72.79
N PRO A 501 21.78 -36.17 -73.98
CA PRO A 501 21.62 -34.99 -74.83
C PRO A 501 20.13 -34.60 -74.98
N LYS A 502 19.87 -33.35 -75.39
CA LYS A 502 18.54 -32.87 -75.82
C LYS A 502 18.05 -33.70 -77.01
N ARG A 503 17.01 -34.51 -76.82
CA ARG A 503 16.16 -35.02 -77.90
C ARG A 503 14.91 -34.15 -78.03
N THR A 504 14.89 -33.31 -79.06
CA THR A 504 13.68 -32.74 -79.64
C THR A 504 12.88 -33.86 -80.30
N ALA A 505 11.67 -34.14 -79.79
CA ALA A 505 10.74 -35.09 -80.39
C ALA A 505 9.65 -34.34 -81.17
N PRO A 506 9.60 -34.45 -82.51
CA PRO A 506 8.53 -33.89 -83.34
C PRO A 506 7.47 -34.97 -83.57
N ALA A 507 6.57 -35.19 -82.61
CA ALA A 507 5.48 -36.18 -82.77
C ALA A 507 4.11 -35.73 -82.21
N ASN A 508 4.00 -34.55 -81.60
CA ASN A 508 2.80 -34.18 -80.83
C ASN A 508 1.83 -33.21 -81.56
N LYS A 509 2.23 -32.60 -82.68
CA LYS A 509 1.38 -31.60 -83.37
C LYS A 509 0.08 -32.18 -83.94
N ASN A 510 0.08 -33.42 -84.45
CA ASN A 510 -1.12 -34.03 -85.02
C ASN A 510 -2.13 -34.44 -83.94
N ARG A 511 -1.67 -34.98 -82.81
CA ARG A 511 -2.54 -35.35 -81.68
C ARG A 511 -3.22 -34.14 -81.04
N ASP A 512 -2.47 -33.06 -80.93
CA ASP A 512 -2.94 -31.78 -80.39
C ASP A 512 -3.99 -31.12 -81.32
N MET A 513 -3.92 -31.32 -82.64
CA MET A 513 -4.94 -30.89 -83.59
C MET A 513 -6.20 -31.77 -83.53
N GLU A 514 -6.08 -33.10 -83.49
CA GLU A 514 -7.23 -34.01 -83.37
C GLU A 514 -8.04 -33.78 -82.09
N ILE A 515 -7.37 -33.55 -80.96
CA ILE A 515 -8.00 -33.24 -79.68
C ILE A 515 -8.76 -31.90 -79.76
N ARG A 516 -8.20 -30.91 -80.45
CA ARG A 516 -8.82 -29.59 -80.62
C ARG A 516 -10.03 -29.64 -81.54
N GLU A 517 -9.96 -30.39 -82.65
CA GLU A 517 -11.09 -30.59 -83.56
C GLU A 517 -12.24 -31.34 -82.87
N ALA A 518 -11.94 -32.35 -82.04
CA ALA A 518 -12.93 -33.02 -81.21
C ALA A 518 -13.56 -32.06 -80.19
N GLY A 519 -12.75 -31.19 -79.56
CA GLY A 519 -13.22 -30.13 -78.66
C GLY A 519 -14.18 -29.15 -79.34
N GLN A 520 -13.87 -28.71 -80.56
CA GLN A 520 -14.73 -27.78 -81.33
C GLN A 520 -16.08 -28.39 -81.72
N LYS A 521 -16.10 -29.68 -82.10
CA LYS A 521 -17.36 -30.39 -82.40
C LYS A 521 -18.23 -30.51 -81.14
N LEU A 522 -17.63 -30.83 -80.00
CA LEU A 522 -18.33 -30.95 -78.71
C LEU A 522 -18.81 -29.59 -78.18
N GLU A 523 -18.06 -28.52 -78.40
CA GLU A 523 -18.48 -27.15 -78.10
C GLU A 523 -19.78 -26.80 -78.83
N THR A 524 -19.87 -27.04 -80.14
CA THR A 524 -21.10 -26.80 -80.92
C THR A 524 -22.30 -27.66 -80.52
N GLU A 525 -22.07 -28.81 -79.85
CA GLU A 525 -23.12 -29.75 -79.45
C GLU A 525 -23.63 -29.51 -78.02
N ILE A 526 -22.84 -28.84 -77.17
CA ILE A 526 -23.12 -28.71 -75.73
C ILE A 526 -23.47 -27.27 -75.34
N VAL A 527 -22.92 -26.27 -76.03
CA VAL A 527 -23.17 -24.86 -75.75
C VAL A 527 -24.44 -24.38 -76.49
N PRO A 528 -25.42 -23.78 -75.81
CA PRO A 528 -26.59 -23.18 -76.46
C PRO A 528 -26.18 -22.08 -77.45
N PRO A 529 -26.91 -21.87 -78.57
CA PRO A 529 -26.51 -20.94 -79.64
C PRO A 529 -26.42 -19.47 -79.20
N ASP A 530 -27.05 -19.11 -78.08
CA ASP A 530 -27.04 -17.73 -77.53
C ASP A 530 -26.01 -17.52 -76.41
N ASN A 531 -25.09 -18.47 -76.18
CA ASN A 531 -24.15 -18.41 -75.05
C ASN A 531 -22.72 -18.80 -75.46
N ASP A 532 -21.73 -18.32 -74.70
CA ASP A 532 -20.32 -18.69 -74.84
C ASP A 532 -19.92 -19.70 -73.73
N ILE A 533 -18.89 -20.52 -73.96
CA ILE A 533 -18.38 -21.52 -72.99
C ILE A 533 -18.14 -20.88 -71.62
N ASP A 534 -17.50 -19.71 -71.58
CA ASP A 534 -17.12 -19.06 -70.33
C ASP A 534 -18.35 -18.53 -69.57
N ASN A 535 -19.31 -17.96 -70.30
CA ASN A 535 -20.57 -17.51 -69.72
C ASN A 535 -21.43 -18.68 -69.22
N TYR A 536 -21.45 -19.80 -69.94
CA TYR A 536 -22.21 -20.98 -69.55
C TYR A 536 -21.57 -21.71 -68.36
N LEU A 537 -20.23 -21.76 -68.27
CA LEU A 537 -19.51 -22.23 -67.08
C LEU A 537 -19.84 -21.37 -65.84
N ALA A 538 -19.84 -20.04 -65.97
CA ALA A 538 -20.17 -19.16 -64.85
C ALA A 538 -21.64 -19.32 -64.39
N GLN A 539 -22.57 -19.54 -65.31
CA GLN A 539 -23.97 -19.83 -64.98
C GLN A 539 -24.12 -21.16 -64.23
N LEU A 540 -23.42 -22.21 -64.68
CA LEU A 540 -23.43 -23.51 -64.02
C LEU A 540 -22.76 -23.45 -62.65
N GLU A 541 -21.64 -22.75 -62.51
CA GLU A 541 -20.96 -22.51 -61.23
C GLU A 541 -21.89 -21.91 -60.19
N ASN A 542 -22.63 -20.85 -60.55
CA ASN A 542 -23.60 -20.23 -59.65
C ASN A 542 -24.75 -21.18 -59.23
N ARG A 543 -25.09 -22.17 -60.06
CA ARG A 543 -26.18 -23.11 -59.79
C ARG A 543 -25.76 -24.28 -58.91
N TRP A 544 -24.53 -24.79 -59.06
CA TRP A 544 -24.04 -25.91 -58.23
C TRP A 544 -23.29 -25.46 -56.98
N ASN A 545 -22.59 -24.32 -57.01
CA ASN A 545 -21.81 -23.82 -55.88
C ASN A 545 -22.64 -22.87 -55.00
N THR A 546 -23.36 -23.43 -54.03
CA THR A 546 -24.27 -22.71 -53.13
C THR A 546 -23.59 -22.08 -51.90
N LEU A 547 -22.25 -22.11 -51.83
CA LEU A 547 -21.50 -21.57 -50.70
C LEU A 547 -21.61 -20.05 -50.61
N LEU A 548 -22.05 -19.54 -49.44
CA LEU A 548 -22.24 -18.11 -49.18
C LEU A 548 -20.93 -17.34 -48.98
N LYS A 549 -19.86 -18.02 -48.52
CA LYS A 549 -18.56 -17.39 -48.27
C LYS A 549 -17.72 -17.38 -49.55
N LYS A 550 -17.33 -16.18 -50.01
CA LYS A 550 -16.57 -15.96 -51.26
C LYS A 550 -15.27 -16.79 -51.35
N GLN A 551 -14.46 -16.80 -50.28
CA GLN A 551 -13.19 -17.54 -50.26
C GLN A 551 -13.40 -19.05 -50.45
N ALA A 552 -14.33 -19.64 -49.68
CA ALA A 552 -14.64 -21.06 -49.76
C ALA A 552 -15.23 -21.48 -51.12
N ARG A 553 -15.94 -20.54 -51.77
CA ARG A 553 -16.49 -20.72 -53.10
C ARG A 553 -15.39 -20.82 -54.16
N GLU A 554 -14.38 -19.95 -54.09
CA GLU A 554 -13.22 -19.91 -54.99
C GLU A 554 -12.28 -21.12 -54.77
N ASP A 555 -12.07 -21.51 -53.51
CA ASP A 555 -11.25 -22.68 -53.15
C ASP A 555 -11.87 -23.97 -53.71
N LEU A 556 -13.16 -24.20 -53.47
CA LEU A 556 -13.90 -25.37 -53.98
C LEU A 556 -13.87 -25.45 -55.52
N LEU A 557 -14.01 -24.29 -56.18
CA LEU A 557 -13.93 -24.19 -57.63
C LEU A 557 -12.55 -24.61 -58.14
N THR A 558 -11.50 -24.10 -57.52
CA THR A 558 -10.10 -24.39 -57.90
C THR A 558 -9.79 -25.88 -57.72
N ASP A 559 -10.29 -26.48 -56.64
CA ASP A 559 -10.09 -27.89 -56.33
C ASP A 559 -10.78 -28.80 -57.35
N ILE A 560 -12.06 -28.54 -57.68
CA ILE A 560 -12.79 -29.31 -58.70
C ILE A 560 -12.12 -29.17 -60.07
N GLN A 561 -11.70 -27.96 -60.44
CA GLN A 561 -10.98 -27.74 -61.69
C GLN A 561 -9.66 -28.50 -61.75
N SER A 562 -8.89 -28.53 -60.65
CA SER A 562 -7.64 -29.27 -60.57
C SER A 562 -7.84 -30.79 -60.70
N LEU A 563 -8.86 -31.33 -60.02
CA LEU A 563 -9.25 -32.74 -60.03
C LEU A 563 -9.69 -33.17 -61.44
N VAL A 564 -10.56 -32.40 -62.07
CA VAL A 564 -11.06 -32.68 -63.43
C VAL A 564 -9.93 -32.65 -64.44
N ARG A 565 -9.06 -31.64 -64.37
CA ARG A 565 -7.88 -31.50 -65.24
C ARG A 565 -6.95 -32.71 -65.12
N ASP A 566 -6.64 -33.16 -63.92
CA ASP A 566 -5.68 -34.24 -63.71
C ASP A 566 -6.27 -35.61 -64.10
N ARG A 567 -7.57 -35.85 -63.85
CA ARG A 567 -8.26 -37.07 -64.32
C ARG A 567 -8.41 -37.10 -65.83
N LEU A 568 -8.72 -35.98 -66.47
CA LEU A 568 -8.77 -35.87 -67.94
C LEU A 568 -7.38 -36.14 -68.54
N ARG A 569 -6.32 -35.54 -67.99
CA ARG A 569 -4.93 -35.80 -68.41
C ARG A 569 -4.54 -37.27 -68.24
N GLN A 570 -4.89 -37.90 -67.13
CA GLN A 570 -4.59 -39.32 -66.89
C GLN A 570 -5.28 -40.20 -67.93
N THR A 571 -6.52 -39.88 -68.27
CA THR A 571 -7.32 -40.63 -69.27
C THR A 571 -6.73 -40.48 -70.67
N LEU A 572 -6.35 -39.25 -71.06
CA LEU A 572 -5.70 -38.96 -72.34
C LEU A 572 -4.27 -39.53 -72.46
N ARG A 573 -3.59 -39.77 -71.34
CA ARG A 573 -2.26 -40.42 -71.32
C ARG A 573 -2.34 -41.94 -71.38
N GLY A 574 -3.40 -42.53 -70.86
CA GLY A 574 -3.54 -43.98 -70.68
C GLY A 574 -4.06 -44.76 -71.89
N GLN A 575 -4.72 -44.12 -72.87
CA GLN A 575 -5.37 -44.84 -73.97
C GLN A 575 -5.09 -44.18 -75.33
N ARG A 576 -4.58 -44.96 -76.29
CA ARG A 576 -4.07 -44.48 -77.59
C ARG A 576 -5.15 -43.99 -78.57
N HIS A 577 -6.42 -44.35 -78.39
CA HIS A 577 -7.54 -43.90 -79.24
C HIS A 577 -8.85 -43.85 -78.44
N VAL A 578 -9.07 -42.79 -77.66
CA VAL A 578 -10.41 -42.50 -77.13
C VAL A 578 -11.12 -41.58 -78.13
N MET A 579 -12.20 -42.06 -78.73
CA MET A 579 -13.14 -41.19 -79.44
C MET A 579 -13.78 -40.28 -78.39
N LEU A 580 -13.34 -39.02 -78.33
CA LEU A 580 -13.88 -37.99 -77.46
C LEU A 580 -15.30 -37.64 -77.95
N THR A 581 -16.29 -38.37 -77.45
CA THR A 581 -17.72 -38.11 -77.70
C THR A 581 -18.38 -37.58 -76.43
N LYS A 582 -19.53 -36.92 -76.57
CA LYS A 582 -20.33 -36.40 -75.45
C LYS A 582 -20.60 -37.48 -74.39
N ASP A 583 -20.99 -38.69 -74.81
CA ASP A 583 -21.25 -39.82 -73.91
C ASP A 583 -19.99 -40.28 -73.14
N SER A 584 -18.80 -40.21 -73.76
CA SER A 584 -17.55 -40.57 -73.10
C SER A 584 -17.14 -39.57 -72.00
N LEU A 585 -17.30 -38.26 -72.25
CA LEU A 585 -17.04 -37.21 -71.26
C LEU A 585 -18.09 -37.23 -70.14
N ASP A 586 -19.34 -37.53 -70.50
CA ASP A 586 -20.46 -37.60 -69.56
C ASP A 586 -20.35 -38.79 -68.60
N LYS A 587 -19.79 -39.92 -69.06
CA LYS A 587 -19.40 -41.07 -68.21
C LYS A 587 -18.19 -40.75 -67.32
N LEU A 588 -17.21 -40.00 -67.84
CA LEU A 588 -16.04 -39.58 -67.06
C LEU A 588 -16.45 -38.61 -65.95
N ALA A 589 -17.31 -37.64 -66.26
CA ALA A 589 -17.89 -36.71 -65.30
C ALA A 589 -18.69 -37.43 -64.21
N ARG A 590 -19.54 -38.42 -64.56
CA ARG A 590 -20.21 -39.27 -63.55
C ARG A 590 -19.21 -39.91 -62.62
N ARG A 591 -18.19 -40.55 -63.16
CA ARG A 591 -17.17 -41.24 -62.35
C ARG A 591 -16.44 -40.28 -61.41
N ILE A 592 -16.09 -39.07 -61.85
CA ILE A 592 -15.42 -38.07 -61.00
C ILE A 592 -16.32 -37.65 -59.83
N VAL A 593 -17.60 -37.37 -60.11
CA VAL A 593 -18.56 -36.93 -59.10
C VAL A 593 -18.93 -38.08 -58.16
N GLU A 594 -19.05 -39.31 -58.67
CA GLU A 594 -19.43 -40.49 -57.91
C GLU A 594 -18.27 -41.11 -57.14
N GLU A 595 -17.02 -41.09 -57.61
CA GLU A 595 -15.89 -41.69 -56.87
C GLU A 595 -15.43 -40.83 -55.68
N ASN A 596 -15.77 -39.54 -55.66
CA ASN A 596 -15.42 -38.64 -54.56
C ASN A 596 -16.60 -38.49 -53.59
N PRO A 597 -16.52 -39.04 -52.37
CA PRO A 597 -17.61 -38.97 -51.39
C PRO A 597 -17.98 -37.51 -51.05
N THR A 598 -17.03 -36.59 -51.07
CA THR A 598 -17.26 -35.16 -50.84
C THR A 598 -18.03 -34.46 -51.96
N LEU A 599 -17.94 -34.94 -53.21
CA LEU A 599 -18.71 -34.39 -54.34
C LEU A 599 -20.12 -34.99 -54.40
N ARG A 600 -20.32 -36.19 -53.83
CA ARG A 600 -21.66 -36.80 -53.68
C ARG A 600 -22.55 -36.01 -52.74
N ASP A 601 -22.01 -35.39 -51.71
CA ASP A 601 -22.83 -34.68 -50.72
C ASP A 601 -23.18 -33.23 -51.14
N LEU A 602 -22.63 -32.75 -52.27
CA LEU A 602 -22.97 -31.43 -52.81
C LEU A 602 -24.38 -31.40 -53.39
N HIS A 603 -25.12 -30.33 -53.07
CA HIS A 603 -26.42 -30.05 -53.71
C HIS A 603 -26.24 -29.81 -55.22
N ASN A 604 -27.31 -30.06 -56.00
CA ASN A 604 -27.35 -29.74 -57.42
C ASN A 604 -26.31 -30.50 -58.28
N GLN A 605 -26.17 -31.82 -58.02
CA GLN A 605 -25.23 -32.71 -58.72
C GLN A 605 -25.36 -32.69 -60.25
N ASP A 606 -26.57 -32.55 -60.79
CA ASP A 606 -26.79 -32.48 -62.23
C ASP A 606 -26.08 -31.28 -62.87
N TYR A 607 -26.09 -30.13 -62.18
CA TYR A 607 -25.41 -28.92 -62.62
C TYR A 607 -23.88 -29.02 -62.43
N LEU A 608 -23.40 -29.66 -61.37
CA LEU A 608 -21.98 -29.95 -61.16
C LEU A 608 -21.44 -30.89 -62.27
N ARG A 609 -22.23 -31.88 -62.66
CA ARG A 609 -21.88 -32.81 -63.73
C ARG A 609 -21.81 -32.11 -65.08
N GLN A 610 -22.81 -31.28 -65.40
CA GLN A 610 -22.80 -30.46 -66.62
C GLN A 610 -21.60 -29.49 -66.63
N TYR A 611 -21.30 -28.87 -65.50
CA TYR A 611 -20.13 -28.01 -65.33
C TYR A 611 -18.83 -28.77 -65.60
N THR A 612 -18.72 -29.98 -65.05
CA THR A 612 -17.55 -30.85 -65.20
C THR A 612 -17.32 -31.25 -66.66
N VAL A 613 -18.37 -31.62 -67.39
CA VAL A 613 -18.30 -31.93 -68.83
C VAL A 613 -17.87 -30.70 -69.63
N LEU A 614 -18.50 -29.55 -69.38
CA LEU A 614 -18.19 -28.31 -70.09
C LEU A 614 -16.76 -27.81 -69.81
N TYR A 615 -16.28 -27.99 -68.57
CA TYR A 615 -14.91 -27.65 -68.20
C TYR A 615 -13.89 -28.57 -68.89
N MET A 616 -14.20 -29.87 -69.05
CA MET A 616 -13.35 -30.76 -69.87
C MET A 616 -13.27 -30.30 -71.32
N VAL A 617 -14.39 -29.89 -71.92
CA VAL A 617 -14.41 -29.34 -73.28
C VAL A 617 -13.53 -28.09 -73.39
N LYS A 618 -13.65 -27.16 -72.42
CA LYS A 618 -12.78 -25.98 -72.34
C LYS A 618 -11.30 -26.35 -72.28
N LEU A 619 -10.93 -27.37 -71.50
CA LEU A 619 -9.55 -27.85 -71.44
C LEU A 619 -9.10 -28.43 -72.79
N LEU A 620 -9.91 -29.25 -73.45
CA LEU A 620 -9.59 -29.85 -74.77
C LEU A 620 -9.31 -28.77 -75.84
N LEU A 621 -10.02 -27.65 -75.80
CA LEU A 621 -9.81 -26.50 -76.70
C LEU A 621 -8.48 -25.76 -76.44
N GLN A 622 -7.99 -25.76 -75.20
CA GLN A 622 -6.74 -25.10 -74.80
C GLN A 622 -5.49 -25.88 -75.20
N VAL A 623 -5.60 -27.19 -75.50
CA VAL A 623 -4.56 -28.12 -76.00
C VAL A 623 -3.35 -28.34 -75.06
N LYS A 624 -2.98 -27.35 -74.24
CA LYS A 624 -1.99 -27.42 -73.18
C LYS A 624 -2.64 -27.05 -71.85
N PHE A 625 -3.22 -28.05 -71.20
CA PHE A 625 -3.86 -27.90 -69.90
C PHE A 625 -3.28 -28.85 -68.89
#